data_AF-A0A2S4WGE4-F1
#
_entry.id   AF-A0A2S4WGE4-F1
#
_cell.length_a   1.000
_cell.length_b   1.000
_cell.length_c   1.000
_cell.angle_alpha   90.00
_cell.angle_beta   90.00
_cell.angle_gamma   90.00
#
_symmetry.space_group_name_H-M   'P 1'
#
loop_
_entity.id
_entity.type
_entity.pdbx_description
1 polymer ?
#
loop_
_entity_poly.entity_id
_entity_poly.type
_entity_poly.pdbx_seq_one_letter_code
_entity_poly.pdbx_strand_id
1 'polypeptide(L)'
;MPWEDKIAQKENAYEIKLTEIFKTFSQGCSRDLILEGKPTMRISQNQHNGFYVIRVICNSQTQTEPQAGRLKVQGQGPIMLMFIRLIEWLLLINKLILMKMAETGNQSFQESSHCIYHHKLVNWLFDQAFNPGRDTLPVLGVAKTVQGKVFGPIQKILSSYLAEGLKSNKALQTSISLSRYYYENIQIICLEGIENLNEDQGLERYLKALIYQGIQSKLEIEGTTYKPENTYSQLTPSPENAYSQLGKFRIPPLSYFPQSMKPQDSRIWYEIDFETEEKCIIANFIKVLTNCKIDKKLPTKEVENLPVLLQNLIYDEKHQEIQGEALVTRKIQRSVDKGLLEFKIKRLMVYLKACHIGLGDEFQPNARFGKGLNKKNFFEWFDDLLYTHTGDLLPIFGKFIIKDRNYLQEPFISRRYSDIQILLIDYFADSASDSGIIRLALSLIGYFYFYQDTDRQGFPHSLRDEQDYWDSVIRVLKRKFEHRRRHSLRHVFEHSIIHKSGDHDL
;
A
#
# COMPACT_ATOMS: atom_id res chain seq x y z
N MET A 1 -16.54 11.96 5.20
CA MET A 1 -15.39 11.36 4.50
C MET A 1 -14.27 11.22 5.52
N PRO A 2 -13.89 9.99 5.90
CA PRO A 2 -12.73 9.70 6.74
C PRO A 2 -11.47 10.44 6.24
N TRP A 3 -10.56 10.78 7.14
CA TRP A 3 -9.37 11.57 6.82
C TRP A 3 -8.27 10.74 6.13
N GLU A 4 -8.27 9.43 6.35
CA GLU A 4 -7.44 8.44 5.63
C GLU A 4 -7.69 8.54 4.11
N ASP A 5 -8.94 8.73 3.70
CA ASP A 5 -9.33 8.95 2.30
C ASP A 5 -8.73 10.24 1.71
N LYS A 6 -8.49 11.27 2.53
CA LYS A 6 -7.94 12.56 2.07
C LYS A 6 -6.42 12.52 1.89
N ILE A 7 -5.71 11.71 2.67
CA ILE A 7 -4.27 11.45 2.50
C ILE A 7 -4.08 10.56 1.27
N ALA A 8 -4.83 9.46 1.15
CA ALA A 8 -4.79 8.58 -0.01
C ALA A 8 -5.14 9.30 -1.33
N GLN A 9 -6.15 10.18 -1.34
CA GLN A 9 -6.47 11.02 -2.50
C GLN A 9 -5.32 11.95 -2.90
N LYS A 10 -4.49 12.40 -1.96
CA LYS A 10 -3.37 13.31 -2.23
C LYS A 10 -2.07 12.60 -2.54
N GLU A 11 -1.84 11.41 -2.00
CA GLU A 11 -0.83 10.46 -2.48
C GLU A 11 -1.08 10.13 -3.95
N ASN A 12 -2.35 9.89 -4.33
CA ASN A 12 -2.76 9.72 -5.72
C ASN A 12 -2.51 11.00 -6.55
N ALA A 13 -2.86 12.19 -6.04
CA ALA A 13 -2.55 13.46 -6.73
C ALA A 13 -1.04 13.73 -6.91
N TYR A 14 -0.22 13.27 -5.96
CA TYR A 14 1.24 13.35 -6.01
C TYR A 14 1.82 12.33 -7.00
N GLU A 15 1.30 11.09 -7.00
CA GLU A 15 1.64 10.08 -8.00
C GLU A 15 1.30 10.55 -9.41
N ILE A 16 0.14 11.19 -9.60
CA ILE A 16 -0.27 11.80 -10.87
C ILE A 16 0.73 12.88 -11.29
N LYS A 17 1.04 13.85 -10.42
CA LYS A 17 1.99 14.95 -10.73
C LYS A 17 3.39 14.43 -11.05
N LEU A 18 3.90 13.47 -10.31
CA LEU A 18 5.20 12.86 -10.61
C LEU A 18 5.17 12.09 -11.92
N THR A 19 4.12 11.30 -12.14
CA THR A 19 3.92 10.57 -13.39
C THR A 19 3.88 11.52 -14.57
N GLU A 20 3.20 12.66 -14.46
CA GLU A 20 3.19 13.71 -15.50
C GLU A 20 4.60 14.26 -15.78
N ILE A 21 5.38 14.57 -14.75
CA ILE A 21 6.76 15.09 -14.90
C ILE A 21 7.67 14.08 -15.59
N PHE A 22 7.52 12.79 -15.28
CA PHE A 22 8.32 11.71 -15.87
C PHE A 22 7.83 11.29 -17.27
N LYS A 23 6.54 11.43 -17.57
CA LYS A 23 5.96 11.25 -18.91
C LYS A 23 6.25 12.44 -19.85
N THR A 24 6.55 13.63 -19.30
CA THR A 24 6.87 14.80 -20.12
C THR A 24 8.19 14.58 -20.85
N PHE A 25 8.12 14.39 -22.17
CA PHE A 25 9.29 14.24 -23.02
C PHE A 25 9.99 15.58 -23.23
N SER A 26 11.31 15.60 -23.08
CA SER A 26 12.14 16.73 -23.49
C SER A 26 12.85 16.38 -24.80
N GLN A 27 12.46 17.01 -25.91
CA GLN A 27 13.10 16.85 -27.22
C GLN A 27 14.12 17.98 -27.54
N GLY A 28 14.49 18.82 -26.57
CA GLY A 28 15.41 19.95 -26.77
C GLY A 28 16.76 19.84 -26.05
N CYS A 29 17.50 20.95 -26.04
CA CYS A 29 18.76 21.09 -25.31
C CYS A 29 18.54 20.94 -23.81
N SER A 30 19.37 20.12 -23.17
CA SER A 30 19.44 20.00 -21.71
C SER A 30 20.69 20.71 -21.19
N ARG A 31 20.57 21.43 -20.08
CA ARG A 31 21.69 21.97 -19.33
C ARG A 31 21.68 21.39 -17.93
N ASP A 32 22.84 20.96 -17.48
CA ASP A 32 23.05 20.49 -16.12
C ASP A 32 23.56 21.69 -15.30
N LEU A 33 22.80 22.09 -14.28
CA LEU A 33 23.12 23.20 -13.40
C LEU A 33 23.66 22.65 -12.08
N ILE A 34 24.90 22.98 -11.76
CA ILE A 34 25.49 22.68 -10.45
C ILE A 34 25.03 23.77 -9.50
N LEU A 35 24.36 23.37 -8.42
CA LEU A 35 24.02 24.27 -7.33
C LEU A 35 25.27 24.50 -6.48
N GLU A 36 25.56 25.73 -6.06
CA GLU A 36 26.73 26.05 -5.21
C GLU A 36 26.79 25.12 -3.98
N GLY A 37 27.81 24.25 -3.94
CA GLY A 37 28.02 23.26 -2.86
C GLY A 37 26.97 22.15 -2.75
N LYS A 38 26.19 21.90 -3.80
CA LYS A 38 24.91 21.14 -3.79
C LYS A 38 24.78 20.27 -5.06
N PRO A 39 23.81 19.34 -5.15
CA PRO A 39 23.76 18.40 -6.28
C PRO A 39 23.39 19.07 -7.60
N THR A 40 23.73 18.39 -8.70
CA THR A 40 23.44 18.83 -10.05
C THR A 40 21.96 18.64 -10.39
N MET A 41 21.34 19.66 -10.97
CA MET A 41 19.96 19.63 -11.46
C MET A 41 19.97 19.63 -12.99
N ARG A 42 19.11 18.83 -13.61
CA ARG A 42 18.93 18.85 -15.07
C ARG A 42 17.74 19.73 -15.43
N ILE A 43 17.99 20.72 -16.28
CA ILE A 43 16.96 21.57 -16.88
C ILE A 43 16.92 21.27 -18.37
N SER A 44 15.82 20.70 -18.84
CA SER A 44 15.63 20.35 -20.24
C SER A 44 14.52 21.19 -20.87
N GLN A 45 14.80 21.86 -21.99
CA GLN A 45 13.76 22.58 -22.72
C GLN A 45 12.91 21.60 -23.54
N ASN A 46 11.59 21.74 -23.47
CA ASN A 46 10.67 21.08 -24.37
C ASN A 46 10.37 22.01 -25.55
N GLN A 47 10.82 21.62 -26.74
CA GLN A 47 10.70 22.43 -27.96
C GLN A 47 9.25 22.58 -28.46
N HIS A 48 8.35 21.67 -28.09
CA HIS A 48 6.96 21.68 -28.58
C HIS A 48 6.07 22.69 -27.86
N ASN A 49 6.32 22.95 -26.57
CA ASN A 49 5.47 23.80 -25.74
C ASN A 49 6.24 24.95 -25.06
N GLY A 50 7.54 25.06 -25.29
CA GLY A 50 8.39 26.14 -24.77
C GLY A 50 8.66 26.07 -23.27
N PHE A 51 8.22 25.02 -22.58
CA PHE A 51 8.44 24.87 -21.14
C PHE A 51 9.77 24.19 -20.81
N TYR A 52 10.25 24.41 -19.59
CA TYR A 52 11.45 23.77 -19.04
C TYR A 52 11.07 22.68 -18.05
N VAL A 53 11.63 21.49 -18.23
CA VAL A 53 11.46 20.34 -17.33
C VAL A 53 12.67 20.26 -16.41
N ILE A 54 12.44 20.25 -15.10
CA ILE A 54 13.48 20.24 -14.07
C ILE A 54 13.46 18.89 -13.36
N ARG A 55 14.64 18.24 -13.30
CA ARG A 55 14.82 16.91 -12.69
C ARG A 55 16.09 16.85 -11.85
N VAL A 56 16.09 16.01 -10.81
CA VAL A 56 17.25 15.77 -9.95
C VAL A 56 18.15 14.70 -10.57
N ILE A 57 19.47 14.94 -10.55
CA ILE A 57 20.48 13.96 -10.99
C ILE A 57 20.91 13.12 -9.79
N CYS A 58 21.13 11.82 -10.03
CA CYS A 58 21.63 10.90 -9.02
C CYS A 58 23.15 11.01 -8.88
N ASN A 59 23.64 11.16 -7.64
CA ASN A 59 25.06 11.30 -7.32
C ASN A 59 25.85 9.98 -7.32
N SER A 60 25.22 8.84 -7.64
CA SER A 60 25.81 7.50 -7.43
C SER A 60 26.93 7.10 -8.42
N GLN A 61 27.57 8.03 -9.12
CA GLN A 61 28.67 7.77 -10.07
C GLN A 61 29.77 8.85 -10.04
N THR A 62 30.22 9.28 -8.87
CA THR A 62 31.41 10.14 -8.76
C THR A 62 32.72 9.39 -8.50
N GLN A 63 32.76 8.06 -8.63
CA GLN A 63 34.03 7.33 -8.56
C GLN A 63 34.11 6.31 -9.71
N THR A 64 35.23 6.39 -10.44
CA THR A 64 35.67 5.54 -11.57
C THR A 64 34.91 5.63 -12.89
N GLU A 65 35.15 6.71 -13.65
CA GLU A 65 35.70 6.71 -15.03
C GLU A 65 35.30 7.98 -15.80
N PRO A 66 36.24 8.69 -16.45
CA PRO A 66 35.94 9.82 -17.31
C PRO A 66 35.59 9.31 -18.72
N GLN A 67 34.42 8.71 -18.88
CA GLN A 67 33.82 8.54 -20.20
C GLN A 67 32.54 9.37 -20.28
N ALA A 68 32.40 10.08 -21.40
CA ALA A 68 31.37 11.08 -21.71
C ALA A 68 29.94 10.51 -21.77
N GLY A 69 29.46 9.91 -20.68
CA GLY A 69 28.09 9.47 -20.48
C GLY A 69 27.27 10.55 -19.77
N ARG A 70 26.08 10.87 -20.30
CA ARG A 70 25.15 11.80 -19.65
C ARG A 70 24.87 11.36 -18.21
N LEU A 71 24.98 12.29 -17.25
CA LEU A 71 24.65 12.04 -15.85
C LEU A 71 23.23 11.45 -15.73
N LYS A 72 23.08 10.44 -14.87
CA LYS A 72 21.83 9.67 -14.72
C LYS A 72 20.80 10.46 -13.91
N VAL A 73 19.64 10.72 -14.51
CA VAL A 73 18.50 11.33 -13.82
C VAL A 73 17.90 10.33 -12.84
N GLN A 74 17.49 10.80 -11.67
CA GLN A 74 16.82 9.98 -10.68
C GLN A 74 15.48 9.46 -11.22
N GLY A 75 15.20 8.17 -11.05
CA GLY A 75 13.95 7.56 -11.53
C GLY A 75 12.74 7.90 -10.66
N GLN A 76 11.54 7.84 -11.24
CA GLN A 76 10.27 8.12 -10.56
C GLN A 76 10.07 7.27 -9.29
N GLY A 77 10.23 5.95 -9.40
CA GLY A 77 10.10 5.03 -8.26
C GLY A 77 11.00 5.41 -7.09
N PRO A 78 12.33 5.54 -7.29
CA PRO A 78 13.24 6.03 -6.27
C PRO A 78 12.82 7.33 -5.58
N ILE A 79 12.38 8.34 -6.34
CA ILE A 79 11.94 9.62 -5.79
C ILE A 79 10.70 9.46 -4.91
N MET A 80 9.71 8.70 -5.36
CA MET A 80 8.47 8.44 -4.59
C MET A 80 8.79 7.92 -3.19
N LEU A 81 9.61 6.88 -3.14
CA LEU A 81 10.03 6.21 -1.91
C LEU A 81 10.80 7.15 -0.97
N MET A 82 11.63 8.04 -1.52
CA MET A 82 12.37 9.03 -0.73
C MET A 82 11.44 10.09 -0.13
N PHE A 83 10.45 10.56 -0.87
CA PHE A 83 9.45 11.50 -0.35
C PHE A 83 8.58 10.88 0.74
N ILE A 84 8.17 9.62 0.60
CA ILE A 84 7.36 8.95 1.64
C ILE A 84 8.16 8.91 2.96
N ARG A 85 9.42 8.45 2.91
CA ARG A 85 10.31 8.46 4.10
C ARG A 85 10.48 9.85 4.71
N LEU A 86 10.56 10.87 3.86
CA LEU A 86 10.67 12.26 4.31
C LEU A 86 9.38 12.73 4.99
N ILE A 87 8.21 12.43 4.41
CA ILE A 87 6.90 12.78 4.95
C ILE A 87 6.68 12.09 6.30
N GLU A 88 7.01 10.82 6.44
CA GLU A 88 6.89 10.08 7.70
C GLU A 88 7.66 10.77 8.84
N TRP A 89 8.93 11.11 8.60
CA TRP A 89 9.74 11.84 9.58
C TRP A 89 9.19 13.24 9.86
N LEU A 90 8.72 13.95 8.84
CA LEU A 90 8.08 15.25 9.00
C LEU A 90 6.82 15.17 9.86
N LEU A 91 5.97 14.17 9.65
CA LEU A 91 4.74 13.97 10.44
C LEU A 91 5.04 13.63 11.90
N LEU A 92 6.04 12.77 12.15
CA LEU A 92 6.49 12.49 13.52
C LEU A 92 6.98 13.75 14.23
N ILE A 93 7.86 14.53 13.57
CA ILE A 93 8.38 15.78 14.13
C ILE A 93 7.22 16.75 14.40
N ASN A 94 6.30 16.88 13.46
CA ASN A 94 5.13 17.74 13.59
C ASN A 94 4.25 17.32 14.77
N LYS A 95 3.99 16.03 14.96
CA LYS A 95 3.19 15.52 16.08
C LYS A 95 3.84 15.87 17.42
N LEU A 96 5.14 15.67 17.55
CA LEU A 96 5.89 15.97 18.76
C LEU A 96 5.84 17.46 19.11
N ILE A 97 5.98 18.34 18.12
CA ILE A 97 5.86 19.78 18.31
C ILE A 97 4.45 20.16 18.76
N LEU A 98 3.42 19.62 18.10
CA LEU A 98 2.02 19.91 18.43
C LEU A 98 1.64 19.41 19.83
N MET A 99 2.12 18.23 20.23
CA MET A 99 1.93 17.71 21.59
C MET A 99 2.55 18.65 22.63
N LYS A 100 3.77 19.14 22.38
CA LYS A 100 4.42 20.10 23.28
C LYS A 100 3.68 21.43 23.36
N MET A 101 3.16 21.92 22.24
CA MET A 101 2.32 23.13 22.22
C MET A 101 0.97 22.94 22.93
N ALA A 102 0.41 21.72 22.91
CA ALA A 102 -0.80 21.41 23.66
C ALA A 102 -0.53 21.35 25.17
N GLU A 103 0.61 20.78 25.57
CA GLU A 103 1.06 20.71 26.97
C GLU A 103 1.30 22.11 27.57
N THR A 104 1.73 23.09 26.77
CA THR A 104 1.93 24.48 27.21
C THR A 104 0.64 25.30 27.29
N GLY A 105 -0.53 24.66 27.18
CA GLY A 105 -1.84 25.25 27.45
C GLY A 105 -2.56 25.82 26.23
N ASN A 106 -2.03 25.65 25.02
CA ASN A 106 -2.68 26.14 23.81
C ASN A 106 -3.70 25.13 23.28
N GLN A 107 -4.98 25.39 23.58
CA GLN A 107 -6.11 24.52 23.21
C GLN A 107 -6.29 24.31 21.70
N SER A 108 -5.69 25.14 20.84
CA SER A 108 -5.75 25.01 19.38
C SER A 108 -4.93 23.82 18.83
N PHE A 109 -4.10 23.19 19.66
CA PHE A 109 -3.21 22.08 19.30
C PHE A 109 -3.58 20.75 19.95
N GLN A 110 -4.80 20.63 20.48
CA GLN A 110 -5.34 19.35 20.93
C GLN A 110 -5.27 18.28 19.83
N GLU A 111 -5.24 17.02 20.22
CA GLU A 111 -5.06 15.85 19.34
C GLU A 111 -6.06 15.83 18.16
N SER A 112 -7.29 16.30 18.39
CA SER A 112 -8.33 16.48 17.38
C SER A 112 -7.95 17.43 16.23
N SER A 113 -6.98 18.33 16.45
CA SER A 113 -6.51 19.33 15.47
C SER A 113 -5.21 18.92 14.76
N HIS A 114 -4.53 17.85 15.20
CA HIS A 114 -3.23 17.43 14.64
C HIS A 114 -3.32 17.11 13.14
N CYS A 115 -4.43 16.52 12.72
CA CYS A 115 -4.71 16.21 11.31
C CYS A 115 -4.63 17.44 10.40
N ILE A 116 -5.13 18.60 10.85
CA ILE A 116 -5.13 19.84 10.06
C ILE A 116 -3.70 20.35 9.86
N TYR A 117 -2.87 20.29 10.90
CA TYR A 117 -1.49 20.76 10.85
C TYR A 117 -0.58 19.81 10.06
N HIS A 118 -0.80 18.49 10.18
CA HIS A 118 -0.16 17.51 9.30
C HIS A 118 -0.46 17.78 7.82
N HIS A 119 -1.73 18.05 7.50
CA HIS A 119 -2.12 18.37 6.13
C HIS A 119 -1.46 19.65 5.61
N LYS A 120 -1.39 20.71 6.44
CA LYS A 120 -0.71 21.95 6.09
C LYS A 120 0.78 21.75 5.82
N LEU A 121 1.47 20.94 6.63
CA LEU A 121 2.90 20.65 6.46
C LEU A 121 3.17 19.87 5.17
N VAL A 122 2.40 18.82 4.90
CA VAL A 122 2.55 18.00 3.69
C VAL A 122 2.22 18.80 2.43
N ASN A 123 1.16 19.61 2.45
CA ASN A 123 0.84 20.49 1.33
C ASN A 123 1.95 21.50 1.07
N TRP A 124 2.47 22.14 2.13
CA TRP A 124 3.59 23.06 2.00
C TRP A 124 4.82 22.37 1.37
N LEU A 125 5.16 21.16 1.81
CA LEU A 125 6.27 20.40 1.23
C LEU A 125 6.08 20.19 -0.28
N PHE A 126 4.88 19.79 -0.70
CA PHE A 126 4.58 19.57 -2.11
C PHE A 126 4.57 20.86 -2.92
N ASP A 127 4.03 21.95 -2.39
CA ASP A 127 4.10 23.25 -3.05
C ASP A 127 5.55 23.66 -3.23
N GLN A 128 6.40 23.52 -2.22
CA GLN A 128 7.84 23.81 -2.34
C GLN A 128 8.57 22.90 -3.35
N ALA A 129 8.19 21.63 -3.43
CA ALA A 129 8.84 20.67 -4.33
C ALA A 129 8.46 20.89 -5.80
N PHE A 130 7.19 21.14 -6.10
CA PHE A 130 6.62 21.11 -7.46
C PHE A 130 6.22 22.48 -8.00
N ASN A 131 5.72 23.36 -7.14
CA ASN A 131 5.13 24.64 -7.52
C ASN A 131 5.59 25.77 -6.58
N PRO A 132 6.91 25.98 -6.42
CA PRO A 132 7.36 27.03 -5.53
C PRO A 132 6.98 28.40 -6.11
N GLY A 133 7.05 29.43 -5.26
CA GLY A 133 6.62 30.79 -5.60
C GLY A 133 7.25 31.36 -6.89
N ARG A 134 6.75 32.52 -7.33
CA ARG A 134 7.02 33.08 -8.67
C ARG A 134 8.51 33.12 -9.06
N ASP A 135 9.40 33.41 -8.12
CA ASP A 135 10.84 33.62 -8.36
C ASP A 135 11.72 32.39 -8.05
N THR A 136 11.10 31.26 -7.70
CA THR A 136 11.79 30.04 -7.31
C THR A 136 11.55 28.91 -8.33
N LEU A 137 12.57 28.10 -8.57
CA LEU A 137 12.49 26.92 -9.44
C LEU A 137 12.05 25.68 -8.67
N PRO A 138 11.15 24.83 -9.19
CA PRO A 138 10.80 23.56 -8.54
C PRO A 138 11.97 22.60 -8.51
N VAL A 139 11.97 21.70 -7.53
CA VAL A 139 12.93 20.58 -7.44
C VAL A 139 12.62 19.54 -8.50
N LEU A 140 11.34 19.29 -8.71
CA LEU A 140 10.82 18.39 -9.74
C LEU A 140 9.61 19.08 -10.35
N GLY A 141 9.61 19.36 -11.64
CA GLY A 141 8.47 20.07 -12.21
C GLY A 141 8.72 20.68 -13.57
N VAL A 142 7.74 21.49 -13.97
CA VAL A 142 7.74 22.23 -15.22
C VAL A 142 7.72 23.73 -14.91
N ALA A 143 8.63 24.49 -15.52
CA ALA A 143 8.70 25.94 -15.38
C ALA A 143 8.50 26.62 -16.75
N LYS A 144 7.73 27.73 -16.77
CA LYS A 144 7.52 28.52 -17.99
C LYS A 144 8.76 29.27 -18.45
N THR A 145 9.55 29.76 -17.50
CA THR A 145 10.84 30.41 -17.72
C THR A 145 11.78 30.03 -16.58
N VAL A 146 13.06 29.92 -16.90
CA VAL A 146 14.15 29.73 -15.94
C VAL A 146 14.98 31.00 -15.73
N GLN A 147 14.78 32.02 -16.58
CA GLN A 147 15.54 33.26 -16.50
C GLN A 147 15.09 34.08 -15.28
N GLY A 148 16.05 34.54 -14.48
CA GLY A 148 15.80 35.33 -13.27
C GLY A 148 15.28 34.52 -12.07
N LYS A 149 15.10 33.20 -12.20
CA LYS A 149 14.66 32.33 -11.10
C LYS A 149 15.84 31.60 -10.46
N VAL A 150 15.72 31.34 -9.16
CA VAL A 150 16.76 30.65 -8.38
C VAL A 150 16.21 29.43 -7.65
N PHE A 151 17.10 28.50 -7.28
CA PHE A 151 16.75 27.45 -6.33
C PHE A 151 16.87 27.99 -4.91
N GLY A 152 15.73 28.11 -4.23
CA GLY A 152 15.67 28.58 -2.85
C GLY A 152 16.25 27.57 -1.84
N PRO A 153 16.34 27.95 -0.56
CA PRO A 153 16.90 27.09 0.48
C PRO A 153 16.22 25.73 0.60
N ILE A 154 14.88 25.70 0.52
CA ILE A 154 14.10 24.45 0.53
C ILE A 154 14.44 23.56 -0.65
N GLN A 155 14.54 24.16 -1.85
CA GLN A 155 14.86 23.42 -3.05
C GLN A 155 16.27 22.84 -2.98
N LYS A 156 17.23 23.57 -2.39
CA LYS A 156 18.60 23.07 -2.14
C LYS A 156 18.62 21.92 -1.13
N ILE A 157 17.79 21.97 -0.08
CA ILE A 157 17.67 20.88 0.91
C ILE A 157 17.07 19.62 0.26
N LEU A 158 15.95 19.78 -0.45
CA LEU A 158 15.25 18.68 -1.11
C LEU A 158 16.06 18.07 -2.24
N SER A 159 16.68 18.88 -3.10
CA SER A 159 17.51 18.36 -4.18
C SER A 159 18.70 17.58 -3.64
N SER A 160 19.38 18.09 -2.59
CA SER A 160 20.45 17.38 -1.87
C SER A 160 20.03 15.99 -1.45
N TYR A 161 18.89 15.89 -0.78
CA TYR A 161 18.39 14.60 -0.32
C TYR A 161 18.08 13.68 -1.50
N LEU A 162 17.30 14.15 -2.48
CA LEU A 162 16.84 13.35 -3.62
C LEU A 162 17.98 12.87 -4.53
N ALA A 163 19.11 13.57 -4.55
CA ALA A 163 20.28 13.19 -5.35
C ALA A 163 21.06 11.99 -4.77
N GLU A 164 20.91 11.66 -3.49
CA GLU A 164 21.70 10.60 -2.84
C GLU A 164 21.22 9.17 -3.13
N GLY A 165 20.01 9.00 -3.66
CA GLY A 165 19.45 7.69 -3.91
C GLY A 165 18.81 7.01 -2.70
N LEU A 166 18.14 5.89 -2.96
CA LEU A 166 17.28 5.17 -2.02
C LEU A 166 17.98 4.66 -0.75
N LYS A 167 19.30 4.46 -0.81
CA LYS A 167 20.09 3.96 0.32
C LYS A 167 20.45 5.05 1.33
N SER A 168 20.14 6.32 1.04
CA SER A 168 20.43 7.43 1.96
C SER A 168 19.64 7.31 3.26
N ASN A 169 20.34 7.46 4.37
CA ASN A 169 19.79 7.56 5.72
C ASN A 169 19.51 9.02 6.15
N LYS A 170 19.65 10.00 5.25
CA LYS A 170 19.52 11.43 5.57
C LYS A 170 18.09 11.94 5.65
N ALA A 171 17.09 11.07 5.54
CA ALA A 171 15.67 11.45 5.59
C ALA A 171 15.33 12.20 6.89
N LEU A 172 15.80 11.69 8.04
CA LEU A 172 15.62 12.33 9.34
C LEU A 172 16.25 13.74 9.39
N GLN A 173 17.53 13.85 9.05
CA GLN A 173 18.25 15.14 9.08
C GLN A 173 17.62 16.17 8.11
N THR A 174 17.19 15.70 6.95
CA THR A 174 16.48 16.53 5.96
C THR A 174 15.13 16.99 6.51
N SER A 175 14.39 16.10 7.18
CA SER A 175 13.09 16.42 7.81
C SER A 175 13.24 17.41 8.96
N ILE A 176 14.30 17.31 9.77
CA ILE A 176 14.61 18.30 10.81
C ILE A 176 14.87 19.66 10.17
N SER A 177 15.67 19.70 9.10
CA SER A 177 15.97 20.95 8.38
C SER A 177 14.70 21.58 7.78
N LEU A 178 13.85 20.77 7.15
CA LEU A 178 12.58 21.24 6.57
C LEU A 178 11.60 21.70 7.63
N SER A 179 11.48 20.96 8.75
CA SER A 179 10.64 21.37 9.88
C SER A 179 11.10 22.71 10.45
N ARG A 180 12.42 22.89 10.59
CA ARG A 180 13.01 24.16 11.02
C ARG A 180 12.52 25.32 10.14
N TYR A 181 12.71 25.20 8.83
CA TYR A 181 12.25 26.21 7.89
C TYR A 181 10.73 26.42 7.91
N TYR A 182 9.94 25.35 8.03
CA TYR A 182 8.49 25.43 8.08
C TYR A 182 8.02 26.28 9.27
N TYR A 183 8.54 26.00 10.47
CA TYR A 183 8.15 26.69 11.69
C TYR A 183 8.77 28.09 11.84
N GLU A 184 9.96 28.34 11.27
CA GLU A 184 10.56 29.68 11.24
C GLU A 184 9.80 30.66 10.32
N ASN A 185 9.15 30.17 9.27
CA ASN A 185 8.57 31.02 8.21
C ASN A 185 7.04 31.10 8.23
N ILE A 186 6.38 30.38 9.14
CA ILE A 186 4.93 30.41 9.25
C ILE A 186 4.55 31.19 10.50
N GLN A 187 3.71 32.21 10.34
CA GLN A 187 3.06 32.96 11.43
C GLN A 187 2.01 32.11 12.18
N ILE A 188 2.27 30.83 12.41
CA ILE A 188 1.48 30.02 13.33
C ILE A 188 2.07 30.34 14.71
N ILE A 189 1.37 31.25 15.39
CA ILE A 189 1.11 31.27 16.84
C ILE A 189 2.35 31.18 17.73
N CYS A 190 2.58 32.20 18.56
CA CYS A 190 3.63 32.28 19.59
C CYS A 190 4.25 30.91 19.92
N LEU A 191 5.51 30.71 19.55
CA LEU A 191 6.32 29.56 19.97
C LEU A 191 6.64 29.62 21.49
N GLU A 192 5.76 30.22 22.29
CA GLU A 192 5.81 30.24 23.75
C GLU A 192 5.66 28.79 24.24
N GLY A 193 6.80 28.17 24.59
CA GLY A 193 6.92 26.74 24.85
C GLY A 193 8.13 26.08 24.17
N ILE A 194 8.64 26.68 23.09
CA ILE A 194 9.95 26.38 22.50
C ILE A 194 10.91 27.48 22.99
N GLU A 195 11.17 27.51 24.29
CA GLU A 195 12.02 28.54 24.89
C GLU A 195 13.44 28.54 24.28
N ASN A 196 13.91 29.75 23.93
CA ASN A 196 15.27 30.12 23.49
C ASN A 196 15.70 29.76 22.06
N LEU A 197 14.96 30.26 21.06
CA LEU A 197 15.38 30.34 19.65
C LEU A 197 16.29 31.54 19.35
N ASN A 198 17.31 31.79 20.17
CA ASN A 198 18.30 32.85 19.92
C ASN A 198 19.62 32.37 19.29
N GLU A 199 19.74 31.09 18.91
CA GLU A 199 20.85 30.61 18.09
C GLU A 199 20.36 29.57 17.07
N ASP A 200 20.87 29.62 15.84
CA ASP A 200 20.61 28.71 14.71
C ASP A 200 20.71 27.20 15.05
N GLN A 201 21.35 26.86 16.18
CA GLN A 201 21.55 25.50 16.69
C GLN A 201 20.51 25.07 17.75
N GLY A 202 19.73 26.00 18.32
CA GLY A 202 18.77 25.74 19.40
C GLY A 202 17.59 24.88 18.95
N LEU A 203 16.94 25.25 17.84
CA LEU A 203 15.80 24.49 17.30
C LEU A 203 16.20 23.08 16.87
N GLU A 204 17.34 22.93 16.20
CA GLU A 204 17.81 21.61 15.76
C GLU A 204 18.09 20.69 16.95
N ARG A 205 18.77 21.17 17.99
CA ARG A 205 19.02 20.41 19.22
C ARG A 205 17.71 20.05 19.92
N TYR A 206 16.78 20.99 20.00
CA TYR A 206 15.46 20.76 20.59
C TYR A 206 14.66 19.71 19.83
N LEU A 207 14.56 19.81 18.49
CA LEU A 207 13.89 18.81 17.66
C LEU A 207 14.52 17.42 17.82
N LYS A 208 15.85 17.33 17.85
CA LYS A 208 16.54 16.06 18.12
C LYS A 208 16.18 15.49 19.50
N ALA A 209 16.13 16.33 20.53
CA ALA A 209 15.75 15.91 21.88
C ALA A 209 14.30 15.44 21.95
N LEU A 210 13.36 16.14 21.30
CA LEU A 210 11.96 15.74 21.20
C LEU A 210 11.80 14.40 20.48
N ILE A 211 12.49 14.21 19.36
CA ILE A 211 12.45 12.94 18.61
C ILE A 211 12.96 11.80 19.48
N TYR A 212 14.07 12.01 20.20
CA TYR A 212 14.61 11.01 21.12
C TYR A 212 13.60 10.64 22.23
N GLN A 213 12.96 11.64 22.84
CA GLN A 213 11.92 11.41 23.86
C GLN A 213 10.70 10.67 23.28
N GLY A 214 10.24 11.06 22.09
CA GLY A 214 9.12 10.41 21.41
C GLY A 214 9.39 8.95 21.04
N ILE A 215 10.63 8.64 20.62
CA ILE A 215 11.07 7.26 20.36
C ILE A 215 11.08 6.45 21.67
N GLN A 216 11.60 7.01 22.76
CA GLN A 216 11.62 6.34 24.07
C GLN A 216 10.21 6.08 24.62
N SER A 217 9.27 6.99 24.39
CA SER A 217 7.88 6.86 24.85
C SER A 217 7.02 5.92 24.01
N LYS A 218 7.59 5.28 22.96
CA LYS A 218 6.85 4.46 21.98
C LYS A 218 5.64 5.20 21.41
N LEU A 219 5.81 6.49 21.10
CA LEU A 219 4.72 7.30 20.57
C LEU A 219 4.20 6.70 19.26
N GLU A 220 2.97 6.20 19.25
CA GLU A 220 2.30 5.76 18.02
C GLU A 220 1.69 6.98 17.32
N ILE A 221 1.99 7.13 16.03
CA ILE A 221 1.23 8.03 15.18
C ILE A 221 0.06 7.21 14.64
N GLU A 222 -1.17 7.53 15.07
CA GLU A 222 -2.35 6.94 14.44
C GLU A 222 -2.30 7.20 12.92
N GLY A 223 -2.31 6.12 12.14
CA GLY A 223 -2.34 6.16 10.68
C GLY A 223 -1.00 6.36 9.95
N THR A 224 0.15 6.31 10.62
CA THR A 224 1.43 6.10 9.91
C THR A 224 2.17 4.88 10.43
N THR A 225 2.41 3.92 9.53
CA THR A 225 3.21 2.72 9.73
C THR A 225 4.62 3.07 10.21
N TYR A 226 4.84 3.13 11.53
CA TYR A 226 6.19 3.07 12.07
C TYR A 226 6.27 2.06 13.21
N LYS A 227 6.95 0.94 12.94
CA LYS A 227 7.62 0.10 13.93
C LYS A 227 9.12 0.31 13.76
N PRO A 228 9.89 0.64 14.81
CA PRO A 228 11.31 0.88 14.71
C PRO A 228 12.09 -0.44 14.72
N GLU A 229 11.99 -1.25 13.69
CA GLU A 229 12.95 -2.35 13.49
C GLU A 229 13.32 -2.50 12.01
N ASN A 230 14.60 -2.20 11.74
CA ASN A 230 15.40 -2.50 10.55
C ASN A 230 14.74 -3.50 9.57
N THR A 231 14.35 -3.04 8.37
CA THR A 231 14.64 -3.65 7.05
C THR A 231 13.86 -2.89 5.97
N TYR A 232 14.46 -2.75 4.78
CA TYR A 232 13.92 -2.16 3.55
C TYR A 232 12.66 -2.87 3.04
N SER A 233 11.53 -2.77 3.74
CA SER A 233 10.29 -3.47 3.38
C SER A 233 9.07 -2.75 3.97
N GLN A 234 8.72 -1.55 3.51
CA GLN A 234 7.42 -0.90 3.86
C GLN A 234 7.20 0.41 3.08
N LEU A 235 7.05 0.32 1.76
CA LEU A 235 6.55 1.43 0.94
C LEU A 235 5.35 1.03 0.08
N THR A 236 4.67 -0.01 0.53
CA THR A 236 3.25 -0.17 0.35
C THR A 236 2.62 0.08 1.73
N PRO A 237 1.43 0.71 1.84
CA PRO A 237 0.68 0.65 3.09
C PRO A 237 0.68 -0.82 3.51
N SER A 238 1.27 -1.10 4.68
CA SER A 238 1.34 -2.48 5.14
C SER A 238 -0.08 -3.02 5.15
N PRO A 239 -0.35 -4.20 4.55
CA PRO A 239 -1.67 -4.82 4.62
C PRO A 239 -2.15 -5.05 6.07
N GLU A 240 -1.29 -4.81 7.08
CA GLU A 240 -1.61 -4.75 8.51
C GLU A 240 -2.85 -3.91 8.85
N ASN A 241 -3.13 -2.79 8.15
CA ASN A 241 -4.24 -1.87 8.50
C ASN A 241 -5.28 -1.60 7.40
N ALA A 242 -5.06 -2.03 6.15
CA ALA A 242 -5.90 -1.62 5.00
C ALA A 242 -7.36 -2.12 5.06
N TYR A 243 -7.65 -3.12 5.89
CA TYR A 243 -9.00 -3.68 6.05
C TYR A 243 -9.28 -3.93 7.52
N SER A 244 -9.81 -2.93 8.22
CA SER A 244 -10.28 -3.07 9.61
C SER A 244 -11.69 -3.66 9.69
N GLN A 245 -12.42 -3.75 8.57
CA GLN A 245 -13.84 -4.12 8.56
C GLN A 245 -14.32 -4.65 7.20
N LEU A 246 -15.21 -5.65 7.21
CA LEU A 246 -15.98 -6.17 6.08
C LEU A 246 -17.47 -6.08 6.42
N GLY A 247 -18.20 -5.09 5.87
CA GLY A 247 -19.56 -4.82 6.31
C GLY A 247 -19.61 -4.52 7.82
N LYS A 248 -20.20 -5.40 8.64
CA LYS A 248 -20.19 -5.29 10.11
C LYS A 248 -19.02 -6.01 10.78
N PHE A 249 -18.38 -6.96 10.09
CA PHE A 249 -17.34 -7.83 10.65
C PHE A 249 -16.00 -7.10 10.78
N ARG A 250 -15.53 -6.86 12.01
CA ARG A 250 -14.21 -6.24 12.23
C ARG A 250 -13.08 -7.24 12.12
N ILE A 251 -12.02 -6.88 11.40
CA ILE A 251 -10.81 -7.68 11.26
C ILE A 251 -9.71 -7.04 12.11
N PRO A 252 -9.19 -7.73 13.14
CA PRO A 252 -8.15 -7.19 14.00
C PRO A 252 -6.85 -7.00 13.21
N PRO A 253 -5.99 -6.06 13.63
CA PRO A 253 -4.69 -5.85 13.00
C PRO A 253 -3.82 -7.10 13.10
N LEU A 254 -2.85 -7.26 12.20
CA LEU A 254 -1.96 -8.42 12.23
C LEU A 254 -1.20 -8.55 13.55
N SER A 255 -0.95 -7.45 14.28
CA SER A 255 -0.35 -7.45 15.62
C SER A 255 -1.10 -8.33 16.62
N TYR A 256 -2.42 -8.51 16.45
CA TYR A 256 -3.26 -9.36 17.29
C TYR A 256 -2.92 -10.85 17.18
N PHE A 257 -2.39 -11.28 16.03
CA PHE A 257 -2.03 -12.68 15.81
C PHE A 257 -0.69 -13.01 16.49
N PRO A 258 -0.53 -14.20 17.08
CA PRO A 258 0.76 -14.64 17.62
C PRO A 258 1.77 -14.87 16.48
N GLN A 259 3.07 -14.73 16.77
CA GLN A 259 4.13 -14.95 15.77
C GLN A 259 4.11 -16.37 15.19
N SER A 260 3.67 -17.38 15.95
CA SER A 260 3.51 -18.74 15.45
C SER A 260 2.48 -18.86 14.32
N MET A 261 1.54 -17.93 14.19
CA MET A 261 0.55 -17.95 13.12
C MET A 261 0.97 -17.11 11.90
N LYS A 262 2.02 -16.30 12.02
CA LYS A 262 2.49 -15.40 10.95
C LYS A 262 3.60 -16.07 10.15
N PRO A 263 3.37 -16.42 8.87
CA PRO A 263 4.44 -16.94 8.06
C PRO A 263 5.48 -15.88 7.75
N GLN A 264 6.74 -16.21 8.02
CA GLN A 264 7.88 -15.38 7.63
C GLN A 264 8.47 -15.79 6.27
N ASP A 265 8.27 -17.05 5.86
CA ASP A 265 8.70 -17.56 4.56
C ASP A 265 7.50 -17.69 3.61
N SER A 266 7.64 -17.16 2.40
CA SER A 266 6.67 -17.26 1.31
C SER A 266 6.73 -18.63 0.60
N ARG A 267 7.70 -19.48 0.90
CA ARG A 267 7.81 -20.83 0.34
C ARG A 267 7.00 -21.85 1.15
N ILE A 268 6.47 -22.84 0.46
CA ILE A 268 5.88 -24.06 1.03
C ILE A 268 6.76 -25.20 0.51
N TRP A 269 7.49 -25.85 1.41
CA TRP A 269 8.56 -26.79 1.07
C TRP A 269 8.09 -28.23 0.83
N TYR A 270 6.80 -28.49 1.00
CA TYR A 270 6.18 -29.81 0.85
C TYR A 270 4.96 -29.73 -0.05
N GLU A 271 4.67 -30.84 -0.71
CA GLU A 271 3.47 -31.00 -1.53
C GLU A 271 2.28 -31.27 -0.63
N ILE A 272 1.20 -30.52 -0.83
CA ILE A 272 -0.04 -30.63 -0.08
C ILE A 272 -1.06 -31.29 -0.99
N ASP A 273 -1.62 -32.42 -0.55
CA ASP A 273 -2.71 -33.04 -1.29
C ASP A 273 -3.99 -32.23 -1.10
N PHE A 274 -4.52 -31.74 -2.22
CA PHE A 274 -5.79 -31.00 -2.29
C PHE A 274 -6.95 -31.95 -2.59
N GLU A 275 -8.12 -31.69 -2.03
CA GLU A 275 -9.36 -32.37 -2.36
C GLU A 275 -9.92 -31.83 -3.68
N THR A 276 -10.99 -32.46 -4.18
CA THR A 276 -11.57 -32.20 -5.50
C THR A 276 -11.91 -30.72 -5.71
N GLU A 277 -12.58 -30.08 -4.75
CA GLU A 277 -13.02 -28.68 -4.84
C GLU A 277 -11.82 -27.72 -4.96
N GLU A 278 -10.82 -27.92 -4.12
CA GLU A 278 -9.58 -27.12 -4.08
C GLU A 278 -8.79 -27.27 -5.39
N LYS A 279 -8.67 -28.51 -5.89
CA LYS A 279 -8.05 -28.84 -7.18
C LYS A 279 -8.80 -28.16 -8.34
N CYS A 280 -10.13 -28.20 -8.33
CA CYS A 280 -10.96 -27.56 -9.34
C CYS A 280 -10.77 -26.04 -9.38
N ILE A 281 -10.77 -25.36 -8.23
CA ILE A 281 -10.58 -23.90 -8.14
C ILE A 281 -9.20 -23.51 -8.70
N ILE A 282 -8.14 -24.21 -8.28
CA ILE A 282 -6.77 -23.94 -8.76
C ILE A 282 -6.68 -24.18 -10.28
N ALA A 283 -7.25 -25.30 -10.78
CA ALA A 283 -7.24 -25.62 -12.19
C ALA A 283 -8.02 -24.59 -13.03
N ASN A 284 -9.19 -24.15 -12.54
CA ASN A 284 -9.98 -23.12 -13.19
C ASN A 284 -9.23 -21.78 -13.21
N PHE A 285 -8.57 -21.41 -12.11
CA PHE A 285 -7.75 -20.20 -12.02
C PHE A 285 -6.62 -20.20 -13.06
N ILE A 286 -5.87 -21.30 -13.13
CA ILE A 286 -4.78 -21.47 -14.11
C ILE A 286 -5.34 -21.42 -15.53
N LYS A 287 -6.50 -22.04 -15.79
CA LYS A 287 -7.18 -22.01 -17.08
C LYS A 287 -7.57 -20.58 -17.48
N VAL A 288 -8.16 -19.80 -16.56
CA VAL A 288 -8.50 -18.38 -16.79
C VAL A 288 -7.24 -17.59 -17.13
N LEU A 289 -6.17 -17.71 -16.34
CA LEU A 289 -4.91 -17.01 -16.59
C LEU A 289 -4.27 -17.41 -17.92
N THR A 290 -4.33 -18.69 -18.29
CA THR A 290 -3.73 -19.20 -19.53
C THR A 290 -4.49 -18.72 -20.76
N ASN A 291 -5.82 -18.74 -20.70
CA ASN A 291 -6.69 -18.35 -21.80
C ASN A 291 -6.83 -16.84 -21.95
N CYS A 292 -6.59 -16.06 -20.89
CA CYS A 292 -6.54 -14.61 -20.96
C CYS A 292 -5.37 -14.14 -21.82
N LYS A 293 -5.68 -13.80 -23.08
CA LYS A 293 -4.78 -13.14 -24.03
C LYS A 293 -5.33 -11.75 -24.31
N ILE A 294 -4.46 -10.75 -24.20
CA ILE A 294 -4.80 -9.37 -24.55
C ILE A 294 -4.91 -9.30 -26.07
N ASP A 295 -6.10 -9.01 -26.59
CA ASP A 295 -6.26 -8.59 -27.97
C ASP A 295 -5.93 -7.08 -28.05
N LYS A 296 -4.79 -6.76 -28.68
CA LYS A 296 -4.33 -5.37 -28.85
C LYS A 296 -5.30 -4.49 -29.64
N LYS A 297 -6.25 -5.10 -30.38
CA LYS A 297 -7.26 -4.37 -31.15
C LYS A 297 -8.47 -3.97 -30.32
N LEU A 298 -8.68 -4.62 -29.16
CA LEU A 298 -9.83 -4.36 -28.30
C LEU A 298 -9.48 -3.39 -27.16
N PRO A 299 -10.42 -2.52 -26.75
CA PRO A 299 -10.22 -1.61 -25.64
C PRO A 299 -9.89 -2.33 -24.33
N THR A 300 -9.06 -1.67 -23.52
CA THR A 300 -8.70 -2.06 -22.16
C THR A 300 -8.87 -0.85 -21.24
N LYS A 301 -9.41 -1.06 -20.04
CA LYS A 301 -9.59 -0.01 -19.01
C LYS A 301 -9.14 -0.51 -17.65
N GLU A 302 -8.54 0.37 -16.87
CA GLU A 302 -8.30 0.13 -15.45
C GLU A 302 -9.53 0.53 -14.63
N VAL A 303 -9.77 -0.20 -13.54
CA VAL A 303 -10.79 0.17 -12.55
C VAL A 303 -10.24 1.27 -11.64
N GLU A 304 -11.02 2.32 -11.42
CA GLU A 304 -10.63 3.45 -10.60
C GLU A 304 -10.35 3.01 -9.16
N ASN A 305 -9.18 3.41 -8.64
CA ASN A 305 -8.71 3.10 -7.29
C ASN A 305 -8.58 1.61 -6.95
N LEU A 306 -8.64 0.71 -7.92
CA LEU A 306 -8.41 -0.73 -7.72
C LEU A 306 -7.36 -1.27 -8.71
N PRO A 307 -6.52 -2.23 -8.30
CA PRO A 307 -5.56 -2.87 -9.17
C PRO A 307 -6.21 -3.92 -10.08
N VAL A 308 -7.25 -3.55 -10.82
CA VAL A 308 -7.97 -4.43 -11.74
C VAL A 308 -7.97 -3.85 -13.15
N LEU A 309 -7.70 -4.71 -14.12
CA LEU A 309 -7.71 -4.43 -15.55
C LEU A 309 -8.89 -5.15 -16.19
N LEU A 310 -9.69 -4.39 -16.93
CA LEU A 310 -10.77 -4.89 -17.77
C LEU A 310 -10.30 -4.84 -19.21
N GLN A 311 -10.16 -6.00 -19.84
CA GLN A 311 -9.60 -6.15 -21.17
C GLN A 311 -10.61 -6.77 -22.13
N ASN A 312 -10.30 -6.73 -23.43
CA ASN A 312 -11.11 -7.34 -24.48
C ASN A 312 -12.57 -6.84 -24.49
N LEU A 313 -12.76 -5.54 -24.20
CA LEU A 313 -14.08 -4.93 -24.05
C LEU A 313 -14.80 -4.85 -25.41
N ILE A 314 -16.01 -5.39 -25.49
CA ILE A 314 -16.87 -5.33 -26.67
C ILE A 314 -18.25 -4.89 -26.21
N TYR A 315 -18.79 -3.84 -26.85
CA TYR A 315 -20.17 -3.39 -26.63
C TYR A 315 -21.05 -3.89 -27.77
N ASP A 316 -22.12 -4.61 -27.42
CA ASP A 316 -23.18 -5.04 -28.32
C ASP A 316 -24.35 -4.05 -28.21
N GLU A 317 -24.48 -3.18 -29.21
CA GLU A 317 -25.55 -2.18 -29.28
C GLU A 317 -26.95 -2.80 -29.37
N LYS A 318 -27.07 -4.00 -29.97
CA LYS A 318 -28.36 -4.67 -30.20
C LYS A 318 -28.96 -5.18 -28.90
N HIS A 319 -28.12 -5.74 -28.03
CA HIS A 319 -28.53 -6.25 -26.73
C HIS A 319 -28.31 -5.24 -25.59
N GLN A 320 -27.66 -4.11 -25.88
CA GLN A 320 -27.22 -3.12 -24.89
C GLN A 320 -26.31 -3.73 -23.82
N GLU A 321 -25.43 -4.64 -24.23
CA GLU A 321 -24.56 -5.39 -23.31
C GLU A 321 -23.10 -5.11 -23.59
N ILE A 322 -22.30 -5.00 -22.53
CA ILE A 322 -20.84 -4.97 -22.63
C ILE A 322 -20.26 -6.26 -22.07
N GLN A 323 -19.36 -6.86 -22.83
CA GLN A 323 -18.62 -8.05 -22.45
C GLN A 323 -17.12 -7.75 -22.38
N GLY A 324 -16.42 -8.49 -21.55
CA GLY A 324 -14.98 -8.38 -21.41
C GLY A 324 -14.42 -9.39 -20.42
N GLU A 325 -13.15 -9.19 -20.06
CA GLU A 325 -12.44 -10.02 -19.08
C GLU A 325 -11.85 -9.14 -17.97
N ALA A 326 -12.04 -9.55 -16.72
CA ALA A 326 -11.45 -8.92 -15.55
C ALA A 326 -10.21 -9.68 -15.09
N LEU A 327 -9.15 -8.96 -14.74
CA LEU A 327 -7.90 -9.49 -14.22
C LEU A 327 -7.28 -8.56 -13.18
N VAL A 328 -6.75 -9.13 -12.11
CA VAL A 328 -5.95 -8.37 -11.14
C VAL A 328 -4.56 -8.06 -11.70
N THR A 329 -4.07 -6.86 -11.41
CA THR A 329 -2.74 -6.35 -11.79
C THR A 329 -1.88 -6.09 -10.56
N ARG A 330 -0.57 -5.96 -10.75
CA ARG A 330 0.34 -5.49 -9.69
C ARG A 330 0.00 -4.04 -9.31
N LYS A 331 -0.05 -3.72 -8.01
CA LYS A 331 -0.31 -2.35 -7.52
C LYS A 331 0.61 -1.27 -8.13
N ILE A 332 1.91 -1.58 -8.25
CA ILE A 332 2.95 -0.61 -8.65
C ILE A 332 3.14 -0.54 -10.18
N GLN A 333 3.07 -1.67 -10.87
CA GLN A 333 3.39 -1.75 -12.31
C GLN A 333 2.15 -1.81 -13.20
N ARG A 334 0.95 -1.97 -12.62
CA ARG A 334 -0.34 -2.10 -13.31
C ARG A 334 -0.30 -3.13 -14.45
N SER A 335 0.54 -4.15 -14.28
CA SER A 335 0.71 -5.25 -15.21
C SER A 335 0.15 -6.55 -14.61
N VAL A 336 -0.40 -7.40 -15.47
CA VAL A 336 -0.86 -8.73 -15.07
C VAL A 336 0.37 -9.64 -14.94
N ASP A 337 0.64 -10.11 -13.72
CA ASP A 337 1.68 -11.11 -13.47
C ASP A 337 1.04 -12.46 -13.15
N LYS A 338 0.94 -13.30 -14.19
CA LYS A 338 0.34 -14.63 -14.08
C LYS A 338 1.06 -15.53 -13.09
N GLY A 339 2.39 -15.42 -12.99
CA GLY A 339 3.19 -16.25 -12.08
C GLY A 339 2.97 -15.87 -10.62
N LEU A 340 2.91 -14.57 -10.32
CA LEU A 340 2.56 -14.07 -8.99
C LEU A 340 1.14 -14.49 -8.60
N LEU A 341 0.17 -14.32 -9.49
CA LEU A 341 -1.22 -14.68 -9.26
C LEU A 341 -1.39 -16.19 -8.99
N GLU A 342 -0.72 -17.04 -9.78
CA GLU A 342 -0.72 -18.49 -9.59
C GLU A 342 -0.10 -18.88 -8.23
N PHE A 343 1.02 -18.25 -7.87
CA PHE A 343 1.64 -18.44 -6.56
C PHE A 343 0.68 -18.04 -5.42
N LYS A 344 0.03 -16.88 -5.52
CA LYS A 344 -0.89 -16.35 -4.51
C LYS A 344 -2.13 -17.23 -4.32
N ILE A 345 -2.75 -17.75 -5.39
CA ILE A 345 -3.94 -18.63 -5.25
C ILE A 345 -3.57 -19.96 -4.60
N LYS A 346 -2.45 -20.58 -5.02
CA LYS A 346 -1.99 -21.85 -4.45
C LYS A 346 -1.71 -21.68 -2.96
N ARG A 347 -1.02 -20.59 -2.59
CA ARG A 347 -0.71 -20.29 -1.20
C ARG A 347 -1.97 -20.02 -0.38
N LEU A 348 -2.91 -19.23 -0.90
CA LEU A 348 -4.19 -18.98 -0.20
C LEU A 348 -4.96 -20.28 0.03
N MET A 349 -5.00 -21.16 -0.98
CA MET A 349 -5.66 -22.46 -0.87
C MET A 349 -5.06 -23.33 0.24
N VAL A 350 -3.73 -23.33 0.38
CA VAL A 350 -3.05 -24.02 1.48
C VAL A 350 -3.51 -23.52 2.85
N TYR A 351 -3.57 -22.20 3.05
CA TYR A 351 -3.94 -21.64 4.35
C TYR A 351 -5.43 -21.78 4.62
N LEU A 352 -6.28 -21.67 3.61
CA LEU A 352 -7.70 -21.99 3.73
C LEU A 352 -7.90 -23.44 4.16
N LYS A 353 -7.22 -24.40 3.50
CA LYS A 353 -7.26 -25.82 3.88
C LYS A 353 -6.75 -26.04 5.31
N ALA A 354 -5.59 -25.46 5.65
CA ALA A 354 -4.98 -25.57 6.97
C ALA A 354 -5.90 -25.05 8.08
N CYS A 355 -6.56 -23.90 7.84
CA CYS A 355 -7.52 -23.35 8.79
C CYS A 355 -8.75 -24.26 8.93
N HIS A 356 -9.31 -24.79 7.85
CA HIS A 356 -10.45 -25.71 7.92
C HIS A 356 -10.11 -27.00 8.69
N ILE A 357 -8.94 -27.61 8.42
CA ILE A 357 -8.46 -28.78 9.18
C ILE A 357 -8.26 -28.41 10.64
N GLY A 358 -7.60 -27.29 10.90
CA GLY A 358 -7.28 -26.84 12.25
C GLY A 358 -8.51 -26.52 13.10
N LEU A 359 -9.56 -25.98 12.48
CA LEU A 359 -10.82 -25.61 13.13
C LEU A 359 -11.85 -26.75 13.16
N GLY A 360 -11.67 -27.83 12.38
CA GLY A 360 -12.67 -28.89 12.20
C GLY A 360 -13.20 -29.50 13.51
N ASP A 361 -12.34 -29.68 14.52
CA ASP A 361 -12.70 -30.29 15.81
C ASP A 361 -13.61 -29.37 16.66
N GLU A 362 -13.43 -28.05 16.57
CA GLU A 362 -14.08 -27.04 17.43
C GLU A 362 -15.37 -26.47 16.81
N PHE A 363 -15.66 -26.83 15.56
CA PHE A 363 -16.82 -26.36 14.81
C PHE A 363 -17.72 -27.52 14.37
N GLN A 364 -17.67 -28.68 15.04
CA GLN A 364 -18.61 -29.77 14.81
C GLN A 364 -20.06 -29.34 15.09
N PRO A 365 -21.07 -29.99 14.46
CA PRO A 365 -22.45 -29.86 14.89
C PRO A 365 -22.52 -30.21 16.38
N ASN A 366 -23.04 -29.31 17.23
CA ASN A 366 -23.04 -29.33 18.71
C ASN A 366 -21.88 -28.60 19.41
N ALA A 367 -20.89 -28.06 18.70
CA ALA A 367 -19.88 -27.19 19.27
C ALA A 367 -20.38 -25.74 19.44
N ARG A 368 -19.60 -24.88 20.11
CA ARG A 368 -19.94 -23.46 20.43
C ARG A 368 -20.36 -22.63 19.22
N PHE A 369 -20.03 -23.07 18.01
CA PHE A 369 -20.30 -22.41 16.73
C PHE A 369 -21.38 -23.09 15.83
N GLY A 370 -22.10 -24.08 16.35
CA GLY A 370 -23.50 -24.42 16.01
C GLY A 370 -23.89 -24.94 14.61
N LYS A 371 -23.14 -24.70 13.53
CA LYS A 371 -23.57 -25.09 12.16
C LYS A 371 -22.69 -26.10 11.41
N GLY A 372 -21.52 -26.49 11.94
CA GLY A 372 -20.59 -27.32 11.16
C GLY A 372 -19.84 -26.49 10.10
N LEU A 373 -18.51 -26.66 9.99
CA LEU A 373 -17.78 -26.16 8.83
C LEU A 373 -18.11 -27.03 7.61
N ASN A 374 -19.13 -26.67 6.83
CA ASN A 374 -19.37 -27.30 5.53
C ASN A 374 -18.33 -26.79 4.52
N LYS A 375 -17.20 -27.48 4.47
CA LYS A 375 -16.04 -27.16 3.62
C LYS A 375 -16.42 -27.01 2.14
N LYS A 376 -17.30 -27.88 1.63
CA LYS A 376 -17.74 -27.87 0.24
C LYS A 376 -18.46 -26.56 -0.10
N ASN A 377 -19.46 -26.17 0.70
CA ASN A 377 -20.20 -24.93 0.47
C ASN A 377 -19.29 -23.69 0.53
N PHE A 378 -18.29 -23.69 1.42
CA PHE A 378 -17.31 -22.61 1.49
C PHE A 378 -16.49 -22.49 0.20
N PHE A 379 -15.99 -23.60 -0.34
CA PHE A 379 -15.19 -23.58 -1.56
C PHE A 379 -16.02 -23.30 -2.81
N GLU A 380 -17.27 -23.75 -2.88
CA GLU A 380 -18.22 -23.33 -3.92
C GLU A 380 -18.45 -21.82 -3.88
N TRP A 381 -18.72 -21.26 -2.69
CA TRP A 381 -18.85 -19.82 -2.52
C TRP A 381 -17.57 -19.06 -2.88
N PHE A 382 -16.41 -19.59 -2.51
CA PHE A 382 -15.13 -18.97 -2.82
C PHE A 382 -14.85 -18.97 -4.33
N ASP A 383 -15.20 -20.05 -5.05
CA ASP A 383 -15.11 -20.11 -6.51
C ASP A 383 -16.03 -19.04 -7.14
N ASP A 384 -17.28 -18.97 -6.70
CA ASP A 384 -18.23 -17.93 -7.13
C ASP A 384 -17.72 -16.53 -6.88
N LEU A 385 -17.08 -16.30 -5.73
CA LEU A 385 -16.53 -14.99 -5.38
C LEU A 385 -15.42 -14.53 -6.35
N LEU A 386 -14.66 -15.46 -6.91
CA LEU A 386 -13.59 -15.18 -7.87
C LEU A 386 -14.13 -14.92 -9.28
N TYR A 387 -15.08 -15.72 -9.75
CA TYR A 387 -15.44 -15.80 -11.17
C TYR A 387 -16.86 -15.36 -11.52
N THR A 388 -17.77 -15.35 -10.56
CA THR A 388 -19.18 -15.09 -10.82
C THR A 388 -19.47 -13.60 -10.65
N HIS A 389 -20.12 -13.00 -11.65
CA HIS A 389 -20.72 -11.68 -11.52
C HIS A 389 -22.11 -11.84 -10.91
N THR A 390 -22.44 -11.08 -9.87
CA THR A 390 -23.74 -11.14 -9.20
C THR A 390 -24.46 -9.82 -9.34
N GLY A 391 -25.51 -9.80 -10.17
CA GLY A 391 -26.23 -8.59 -10.54
C GLY A 391 -25.29 -7.55 -11.16
N ASP A 392 -25.01 -6.51 -10.40
CA ASP A 392 -24.24 -5.33 -10.80
C ASP A 392 -22.74 -5.41 -10.44
N LEU A 393 -22.30 -6.50 -9.79
CA LEU A 393 -20.91 -6.73 -9.36
C LEU A 393 -20.09 -7.43 -10.43
N LEU A 394 -18.84 -7.01 -10.61
CA LEU A 394 -17.88 -7.63 -11.54
C LEU A 394 -17.16 -8.83 -10.88
N PRO A 395 -16.70 -9.80 -11.69
CA PRO A 395 -15.84 -10.86 -11.18
C PRO A 395 -14.42 -10.33 -10.93
N ILE A 396 -13.68 -10.99 -10.04
CA ILE A 396 -12.27 -10.67 -9.79
C ILE A 396 -11.42 -11.15 -10.98
N PHE A 397 -11.76 -12.34 -11.50
CA PHE A 397 -11.09 -12.97 -12.63
C PHE A 397 -12.09 -13.50 -13.64
N GLY A 398 -11.75 -13.42 -14.92
CA GLY A 398 -12.49 -14.10 -15.98
C GLY A 398 -13.53 -13.22 -16.68
N LYS A 399 -14.44 -13.86 -17.41
CA LYS A 399 -15.35 -13.18 -18.34
C LYS A 399 -16.56 -12.58 -17.61
N PHE A 400 -17.02 -11.43 -18.09
CA PHE A 400 -18.26 -10.80 -17.64
C PHE A 400 -19.10 -10.33 -18.83
N ILE A 401 -20.40 -10.23 -18.59
CA ILE A 401 -21.38 -9.60 -19.48
C ILE A 401 -22.27 -8.73 -18.59
N ILE A 402 -22.39 -7.44 -18.90
CA ILE A 402 -23.26 -6.51 -18.16
C ILE A 402 -24.25 -5.88 -19.14
N LYS A 403 -25.53 -5.90 -18.77
CA LYS A 403 -26.62 -5.33 -19.55
C LYS A 403 -26.87 -3.86 -19.22
N ASP A 404 -27.55 -3.17 -20.12
CA ASP A 404 -28.10 -1.82 -19.99
C ASP A 404 -27.06 -0.73 -19.66
N ARG A 405 -25.77 -0.96 -19.98
CA ARG A 405 -24.67 -0.02 -19.69
C ARG A 405 -23.56 -0.06 -20.73
N ASN A 406 -23.02 1.12 -21.04
CA ASN A 406 -21.86 1.27 -21.93
C ASN A 406 -20.63 1.77 -21.17
N TYR A 407 -19.88 0.85 -20.57
CA TYR A 407 -18.65 1.21 -19.86
C TYR A 407 -17.46 1.58 -20.76
N LEU A 408 -17.60 1.60 -22.08
CA LEU A 408 -16.60 2.28 -22.92
C LEU A 408 -16.65 3.80 -22.68
N GLN A 409 -17.80 4.33 -22.30
CA GLN A 409 -18.01 5.77 -22.11
C GLN A 409 -18.03 6.18 -20.62
N GLU A 410 -18.36 5.25 -19.72
CA GLU A 410 -18.36 5.50 -18.26
C GLU A 410 -17.03 5.07 -17.59
N PRO A 411 -16.60 5.72 -16.50
CA PRO A 411 -15.50 5.23 -15.66
C PRO A 411 -15.93 3.99 -14.86
N PHE A 412 -15.04 3.00 -14.74
CA PHE A 412 -15.27 1.83 -13.88
C PHE A 412 -14.91 2.18 -12.44
N ILE A 413 -15.88 2.16 -11.53
CA ILE A 413 -15.72 2.57 -10.13
C ILE A 413 -15.61 1.33 -9.22
N SER A 414 -14.82 1.43 -8.16
CA SER A 414 -14.60 0.38 -7.15
C SER A 414 -15.87 -0.21 -6.51
N ARG A 415 -16.99 0.51 -6.52
CA ARG A 415 -18.32 0.04 -6.04
C ARG A 415 -18.86 -1.19 -6.77
N ARG A 416 -18.25 -1.58 -7.89
CA ARG A 416 -18.54 -2.81 -8.63
C ARG A 416 -17.94 -4.07 -8.00
N TYR A 417 -17.23 -3.90 -6.91
CA TYR A 417 -16.66 -4.98 -6.11
C TYR A 417 -17.17 -4.85 -4.68
N SER A 418 -17.57 -5.96 -4.08
CA SER A 418 -17.89 -6.02 -2.65
C SER A 418 -16.62 -5.86 -1.81
N ASP A 419 -16.76 -5.48 -0.54
CA ASP A 419 -15.63 -5.32 0.40
C ASP A 419 -14.72 -6.56 0.44
N ILE A 420 -15.33 -7.75 0.40
CA ILE A 420 -14.58 -9.02 0.41
C ILE A 420 -13.84 -9.27 -0.91
N GLN A 421 -14.41 -8.85 -2.05
CA GLN A 421 -13.70 -8.92 -3.34
C GLN A 421 -12.54 -7.92 -3.36
N ILE A 422 -12.72 -6.72 -2.80
CA ILE A 422 -11.66 -5.71 -2.71
C ILE A 422 -10.51 -6.23 -1.83
N LEU A 423 -10.81 -6.86 -0.69
CA LEU A 423 -9.81 -7.53 0.15
C LEU A 423 -9.01 -8.60 -0.61
N LEU A 424 -9.67 -9.42 -1.43
CA LEU A 424 -9.00 -10.43 -2.26
C LEU A 424 -8.17 -9.81 -3.39
N ILE A 425 -8.71 -8.81 -4.09
CA ILE A 425 -8.01 -8.06 -5.13
C ILE A 425 -6.70 -7.50 -4.58
N ASP A 426 -6.74 -6.94 -3.38
CA ASP A 426 -5.56 -6.38 -2.73
C ASP A 426 -4.51 -7.43 -2.39
N TYR A 427 -4.92 -8.61 -1.92
CA TYR A 427 -4.01 -9.74 -1.69
C TYR A 427 -3.33 -10.22 -2.98
N PHE A 428 -4.09 -10.32 -4.08
CA PHE A 428 -3.57 -10.75 -5.38
C PHE A 428 -2.68 -9.70 -6.04
N ALA A 429 -2.96 -8.41 -5.81
CA ALA A 429 -2.22 -7.30 -6.39
C ALA A 429 -0.92 -6.95 -5.64
N ASP A 430 -0.83 -7.34 -4.37
CA ASP A 430 0.32 -7.03 -3.52
C ASP A 430 1.51 -7.97 -3.79
N SER A 431 2.66 -7.34 -4.04
CA SER A 431 3.96 -8.01 -4.17
C SER A 431 4.67 -8.22 -2.83
N ALA A 432 4.16 -7.64 -1.73
CA ALA A 432 4.77 -7.70 -0.41
C ALA A 432 4.53 -9.02 0.34
N SER A 433 5.20 -9.11 1.49
CA SER A 433 5.25 -10.24 2.43
C SER A 433 3.88 -10.87 2.73
N ASP A 434 3.80 -12.20 2.59
CA ASP A 434 2.62 -13.02 2.86
C ASP A 434 2.27 -13.17 4.36
N SER A 435 2.91 -12.41 5.26
CA SER A 435 2.69 -12.49 6.71
C SER A 435 1.22 -12.32 7.13
N GLY A 436 0.41 -11.62 6.32
CA GLY A 436 -1.02 -11.42 6.53
C GLY A 436 -1.94 -12.53 6.01
N ILE A 437 -1.42 -13.59 5.40
CA ILE A 437 -2.27 -14.61 4.74
C ILE A 437 -3.17 -15.36 5.72
N ILE A 438 -2.71 -15.58 6.97
CA ILE A 438 -3.54 -16.22 8.00
C ILE A 438 -4.73 -15.35 8.38
N ARG A 439 -4.52 -14.02 8.44
CA ARG A 439 -5.54 -13.04 8.73
C ARG A 439 -6.57 -13.00 7.60
N LEU A 440 -6.11 -13.05 6.34
CA LEU A 440 -6.99 -13.15 5.18
C LEU A 440 -7.82 -14.44 5.19
N ALA A 441 -7.18 -15.60 5.34
CA ALA A 441 -7.85 -16.90 5.34
C ALA A 441 -8.92 -16.98 6.42
N LEU A 442 -8.62 -16.54 7.64
CA LEU A 442 -9.59 -16.51 8.72
C LEU A 442 -10.68 -15.46 8.50
N SER A 443 -10.37 -14.32 7.87
CA SER A 443 -11.40 -13.33 7.53
C SER A 443 -12.41 -13.90 6.53
N LEU A 444 -11.96 -14.65 5.52
CA LEU A 444 -12.84 -15.32 4.55
C LEU A 444 -13.74 -16.36 5.23
N ILE A 445 -13.17 -17.20 6.09
CA ILE A 445 -13.91 -18.22 6.85
C ILE A 445 -14.92 -17.57 7.79
N GLY A 446 -14.50 -16.55 8.54
CA GLY A 446 -15.35 -15.78 9.45
C GLY A 446 -16.50 -15.12 8.71
N TYR A 447 -16.21 -14.46 7.60
CA TYR A 447 -17.21 -13.80 6.77
C TYR A 447 -18.27 -14.79 6.27
N PHE A 448 -17.85 -15.92 5.69
CA PHE A 448 -18.76 -16.93 5.13
C PHE A 448 -19.66 -17.57 6.20
N TYR A 449 -19.07 -18.10 7.27
CA TYR A 449 -19.84 -18.90 8.24
C TYR A 449 -20.61 -18.08 9.27
N PHE A 450 -20.16 -16.86 9.58
CA PHE A 450 -20.73 -16.07 10.67
C PHE A 450 -21.48 -14.84 10.20
N TYR A 451 -21.09 -14.23 9.09
CA TYR A 451 -21.59 -12.91 8.70
C TYR A 451 -22.47 -12.89 7.45
N GLN A 452 -22.21 -13.75 6.47
CA GLN A 452 -22.96 -13.73 5.20
C GLN A 452 -24.44 -14.13 5.38
N ASP A 453 -24.74 -14.99 6.36
CA ASP A 453 -26.09 -15.53 6.61
C ASP A 453 -27.00 -14.61 7.44
N THR A 454 -26.42 -13.65 8.16
CA THR A 454 -27.16 -12.84 9.16
C THR A 454 -27.82 -11.59 8.58
N ASP A 455 -27.29 -11.02 7.51
CA ASP A 455 -27.97 -9.94 6.77
C ASP A 455 -29.26 -10.46 6.09
N ARG A 456 -29.42 -11.78 5.90
CA ARG A 456 -30.68 -12.40 5.43
C ARG A 456 -31.68 -12.69 6.55
N GLN A 457 -31.25 -12.78 7.81
CA GLN A 457 -32.12 -13.18 8.93
C GLN A 457 -32.30 -12.11 10.02
N GLY A 458 -31.69 -10.92 9.90
CA GLY A 458 -31.99 -9.77 10.75
C GLY A 458 -31.51 -9.88 12.21
N PHE A 459 -30.65 -10.84 12.55
CA PHE A 459 -30.07 -10.94 13.89
C PHE A 459 -28.87 -9.98 14.03
N PRO A 460 -28.90 -9.03 14.97
CA PRO A 460 -27.75 -8.17 15.24
C PRO A 460 -26.65 -8.97 15.94
N HIS A 461 -25.49 -9.10 15.31
CA HIS A 461 -24.27 -9.54 15.99
C HIS A 461 -23.87 -8.50 17.03
N SER A 462 -23.54 -8.96 18.23
CA SER A 462 -22.91 -8.10 19.23
C SER A 462 -21.40 -8.05 18.95
N LEU A 463 -20.74 -6.94 19.32
CA LEU A 463 -19.27 -6.84 19.32
C LEU A 463 -18.58 -7.98 20.11
N ARG A 464 -19.31 -8.63 21.02
CA ARG A 464 -18.85 -9.77 21.80
C ARG A 464 -18.69 -11.03 20.94
N ASP A 465 -19.55 -11.20 19.94
CA ASP A 465 -19.51 -12.36 19.03
C ASP A 465 -18.31 -12.30 18.07
N GLU A 466 -17.88 -11.08 17.68
CA GLU A 466 -16.68 -10.84 16.87
C GLU A 466 -15.39 -11.15 17.63
N GLN A 467 -15.28 -10.61 18.83
CA GLN A 467 -14.13 -10.84 19.70
C GLN A 467 -14.04 -12.33 20.05
N ASP A 468 -15.17 -12.95 20.37
CA ASP A 468 -15.26 -14.38 20.68
C ASP A 468 -14.84 -15.25 19.48
N TYR A 469 -15.19 -14.86 18.24
CA TYR A 469 -14.70 -15.53 17.03
C TYR A 469 -13.17 -15.48 16.95
N TRP A 470 -12.58 -14.28 16.97
CA TRP A 470 -11.14 -14.09 16.81
C TRP A 470 -10.34 -14.77 17.92
N ASP A 471 -10.77 -14.63 19.17
CA ASP A 471 -10.13 -15.26 20.31
C ASP A 471 -10.19 -16.79 20.22
N SER A 472 -11.31 -17.33 19.74
CA SER A 472 -11.49 -18.77 19.57
C SER A 472 -10.60 -19.31 18.46
N VAL A 473 -10.63 -18.73 17.25
CA VAL A 473 -9.82 -19.23 16.13
C VAL A 473 -8.32 -19.10 16.40
N ILE A 474 -7.88 -18.02 17.06
CA ILE A 474 -6.47 -17.84 17.45
C ILE A 474 -6.07 -18.86 18.51
N ARG A 475 -6.90 -19.04 19.55
CA ARG A 475 -6.62 -20.02 20.63
C ARG A 475 -6.47 -21.44 20.09
N VAL A 476 -7.33 -21.84 19.16
CA VAL A 476 -7.32 -23.18 18.55
C VAL A 476 -6.11 -23.35 17.62
N LEU A 477 -5.87 -22.39 16.74
CA LEU A 477 -4.86 -22.54 15.69
C LEU A 477 -3.44 -22.24 16.16
N LYS A 478 -3.24 -21.41 17.19
CA LYS A 478 -1.90 -21.00 17.65
C LYS A 478 -0.93 -22.16 17.84
N ARG A 479 -1.39 -23.25 18.48
CA ARG A 479 -0.57 -24.45 18.73
C ARG A 479 -0.41 -25.32 17.48
N LYS A 480 -1.46 -25.44 16.65
CA LYS A 480 -1.44 -26.21 15.41
C LYS A 480 -0.46 -25.62 14.38
N PHE A 481 -0.26 -24.30 14.40
CA PHE A 481 0.68 -23.60 13.51
C PHE A 481 2.08 -23.38 14.12
N GLU A 482 2.38 -23.93 15.30
CA GLU A 482 3.67 -23.74 15.98
C GLU A 482 4.52 -25.00 15.92
N HIS A 483 5.75 -24.89 15.41
CA HIS A 483 6.79 -25.91 15.56
C HIS A 483 8.10 -25.24 15.96
N ARG A 484 8.74 -25.71 17.05
CA ARG A 484 9.97 -25.11 17.62
C ARG A 484 9.88 -23.58 17.78
N ARG A 485 8.74 -23.08 18.27
CA ARG A 485 8.44 -21.64 18.44
C ARG A 485 8.44 -20.81 17.16
N ARG A 486 8.37 -21.45 15.99
CA ARG A 486 8.25 -20.82 14.68
C ARG A 486 6.96 -21.25 14.00
N HIS A 487 6.50 -20.43 13.07
CA HIS A 487 5.39 -20.77 12.21
C HIS A 487 5.68 -22.02 11.37
N SER A 488 4.75 -22.98 11.35
CA SER A 488 4.83 -24.19 10.56
C SER A 488 3.45 -24.78 10.30
N LEU A 489 3.20 -25.29 9.09
CA LEU A 489 1.99 -26.06 8.77
C LEU A 489 2.20 -27.58 8.99
N ARG A 490 3.38 -28.00 9.46
CA ARG A 490 3.73 -29.43 9.61
C ARG A 490 2.70 -30.18 10.44
N HIS A 491 2.38 -29.68 11.64
CA HIS A 491 1.41 -30.32 12.53
C HIS A 491 -0.02 -30.29 11.98
N VAL A 492 -0.36 -29.35 11.09
CA VAL A 492 -1.68 -29.27 10.46
C VAL A 492 -1.83 -30.35 9.38
N PHE A 493 -0.76 -30.64 8.65
CA PHE A 493 -0.75 -31.58 7.52
C PHE A 493 -0.05 -32.91 7.81
N GLU A 494 0.12 -33.31 9.08
CA GLU A 494 0.83 -34.55 9.45
C GLU A 494 0.34 -35.81 8.71
N HIS A 495 -0.92 -35.84 8.30
CA HIS A 495 -1.52 -36.96 7.54
C HIS A 495 -1.66 -36.70 6.02
N SER A 496 -1.16 -35.57 5.51
CA SER A 496 -1.36 -35.13 4.11
C SER A 496 -0.07 -34.67 3.42
N ILE A 497 1.08 -34.82 4.06
CA ILE A 497 2.40 -34.52 3.47
C ILE A 497 2.85 -35.71 2.61
N ILE A 498 3.00 -35.48 1.31
CA ILE A 498 3.69 -36.42 0.44
C ILE A 498 5.18 -36.13 0.56
N HIS A 499 5.93 -37.03 1.22
CA HIS A 499 7.39 -36.94 1.24
C HIS A 499 7.91 -37.14 -0.18
N LYS A 500 8.54 -36.10 -0.76
CA LYS A 500 9.44 -36.31 -1.88
C LYS A 500 10.60 -37.16 -1.37
N SER A 501 10.73 -38.37 -1.90
CA SER A 501 11.93 -39.16 -1.78
C SER A 501 13.08 -38.41 -2.45
N GLY A 502 13.85 -37.68 -1.65
CA GLY A 502 15.06 -36.98 -2.09
C GLY A 502 15.29 -35.67 -1.35
N ASP A 503 16.32 -35.68 -0.51
CA ASP A 503 17.07 -34.55 0.08
C ASP A 503 16.60 -33.94 1.41
N HIS A 504 17.21 -34.51 2.45
CA HIS A 504 17.86 -33.91 3.62
C HIS A 504 17.03 -33.04 4.58
N ASP A 505 16.78 -33.63 5.75
CA ASP A 505 16.61 -32.96 7.03
C ASP A 505 17.67 -31.85 7.23
N LEU A 506 17.22 -30.59 7.35
CA LEU A 506 17.83 -29.53 8.17
C LEU A 506 16.78 -28.49 8.58
#